data_AF-A0A6V8CT86-F1
#
_entry.id   AF-A0A6V8CT86-F1
#
_cell.length_a   1.000
_cell.length_b   1.000
_cell.length_c   1.000
_cell.angle_alpha   90.00
_cell.angle_beta   90.00
_cell.angle_gamma   90.00
#
_symmetry.space_group_name_H-M   'P 1'
#
loop_
_entity.id
_entity.type
_entity.pdbx_description
1 polymer ?
#
loop_
_entity_poly.entity_id
_entity_poly.type
_entity_poly.pdbx_seq_one_letter_code
_entity_poly.pdbx_strand_id
1 'polypeptide(L)' 'PDAMWGDPTKAIGGHIVGHASTFRIYLRKSKGGRRVARLIDSPNLPEGDAVISVVEDGIRD' A
#
# COMPACT_ATOMS: atom_id res chain seq x y z
N PRO A 1 -1.44 -19.75 12.36
CA PRO A 1 -1.72 -19.83 10.92
C PRO A 1 -2.37 -18.51 10.45
N ASP A 2 -1.53 -17.52 10.11
CA ASP A 2 -1.92 -16.11 9.94
C ASP A 2 -2.03 -15.65 8.48
N ALA A 3 -2.28 -16.57 7.56
CA ALA A 3 -2.57 -16.22 6.18
C ALA A 3 -3.64 -17.16 5.60
N MET A 4 -4.88 -16.98 6.07
CA MET A 4 -6.07 -17.52 5.41
C MET A 4 -6.55 -16.43 4.44
N TRP A 5 -6.05 -16.50 3.20
CA TRP A 5 -6.36 -15.64 2.04
C TRP A 5 -5.87 -14.17 2.09
N GLY A 6 -4.91 -13.85 1.22
CA GLY A 6 -4.40 -12.49 1.00
C GLY A 6 -2.99 -12.51 0.41
N ASP A 7 -2.48 -11.34 0.00
CA ASP A 7 -1.06 -11.18 -0.29
C ASP A 7 -0.26 -11.43 1.00
N PRO A 8 0.62 -12.45 1.06
CA PRO A 8 1.31 -12.82 2.30
C PRO A 8 2.40 -11.82 2.69
N THR A 9 2.63 -10.80 1.85
CA THR A 9 3.71 -9.85 2.04
C THR A 9 3.36 -8.84 3.14
N LYS A 10 4.22 -8.74 4.14
CA LYS A 10 4.20 -7.70 5.18
C LYS A 10 5.44 -6.80 5.03
N ALA A 11 5.29 -5.52 5.36
CA ALA A 11 6.44 -4.62 5.43
C ALA A 11 7.46 -5.13 6.46
N ILE A 12 8.74 -5.07 6.10
CA ILE A 12 9.85 -5.40 7.01
C ILE A 12 10.06 -4.30 8.06
N GLY A 13 10.85 -4.59 9.09
CA GLY A 13 11.21 -3.62 10.14
C GLY A 13 10.31 -3.64 11.38
N GLY A 14 9.26 -4.47 11.38
CA GLY A 14 8.46 -4.78 12.56
C GLY A 14 7.85 -3.54 13.24
N HIS A 15 7.78 -3.56 14.57
CA HIS A 15 7.15 -2.50 15.36
C HIS A 15 7.86 -1.15 15.27
N ILE A 16 9.19 -1.13 15.12
CA ILE A 16 9.95 0.12 15.06
C ILE A 16 9.52 0.93 13.83
N VAL A 17 9.54 0.28 12.65
CA VAL A 17 9.10 0.93 11.41
C VAL A 17 7.61 1.23 11.43
N GLY A 18 6.79 0.34 11.99
CA GLY A 18 5.36 0.56 12.16
C GLY A 18 5.04 1.82 12.97
N HIS A 19 5.69 2.00 14.12
CA HIS A 19 5.43 3.12 15.02
C HIS A 19 6.02 4.45 14.52
N ALA A 20 7.21 4.41 13.90
CA ALA A 20 7.86 5.63 13.40
C ALA A 20 7.20 6.21 12.14
N SER A 21 6.43 5.40 11.40
CA SER A 21 5.82 5.83 10.14
C SER A 21 4.43 6.41 10.38
N THR A 22 4.23 7.70 10.06
CA THR A 22 2.92 8.37 10.25
C THR A 22 1.86 7.91 9.25
N PHE A 23 2.26 7.65 8.00
CA PHE A 23 1.38 7.12 6.95
C PHE A 23 2.04 5.92 6.33
N ARG A 24 1.28 4.84 6.12
CA ARG A 24 1.80 3.63 5.49
C ARG A 24 0.90 3.23 4.34
N ILE A 25 1.52 3.06 3.17
CA ILE A 25 0.82 2.75 1.92
C ILE A 25 1.29 1.40 1.40
N TYR A 26 0.35 0.50 1.13
CA TYR A 26 0.59 -0.78 0.49
C TYR A 26 0.32 -0.68 -1.01
N LEU A 27 1.36 -0.92 -1.83
CA LEU A 27 1.26 -0.83 -3.30
C LEU A 27 1.09 -2.21 -3.92
N ARG A 28 -0.02 -2.43 -4.63
CA ARG A 28 -0.29 -3.67 -5.37
C ARG A 28 -0.31 -3.42 -6.87
N LYS A 29 0.31 -4.31 -7.65
CA LYS A 29 0.23 -4.27 -9.12
C LYS A 29 -1.17 -4.68 -9.60
N SER A 30 -1.71 -3.92 -10.55
CA SER A 30 -2.91 -4.25 -11.32
C SER A 30 -2.57 -4.39 -12.81
N LYS A 31 -3.58 -4.64 -13.65
CA LYS A 31 -3.41 -4.78 -15.11
C LYS A 31 -3.14 -3.43 -15.78
N GLY A 32 -2.44 -3.46 -16.91
CA GLY A 32 -2.30 -2.29 -17.81
C GLY A 32 -1.58 -1.10 -17.18
N GLY A 33 -0.45 -1.33 -16.50
CA GLY A 33 0.34 -0.23 -15.89
C GLY A 33 -0.25 0.33 -14.59
N ARG A 34 -1.48 -0.03 -14.22
CA ARG A 34 -2.14 0.45 -13.00
C ARG A 34 -1.54 -0.17 -11.74
N ARG A 35 -1.64 0.56 -10.63
CA ARG A 35 -1.30 0.17 -9.26
C ARG A 35 -2.47 0.56 -8.35
N VAL A 36 -2.67 -0.22 -7.30
CA VAL A 36 -3.58 0.13 -6.22
C VAL A 36 -2.71 0.52 -5.03
N ALA A 37 -2.85 1.76 -4.57
CA ALA A 37 -2.25 2.28 -3.37
C ALA A 37 -3.27 2.23 -2.25
N ARG A 38 -3.09 1.29 -1.32
CA ARG A 38 -3.94 1.15 -0.13
C ARG A 38 -3.32 1.87 1.05
N LEU A 39 -4.03 2.82 1.63
CA LEU A 39 -3.66 3.38 2.92
C LEU A 39 -3.96 2.34 4.01
N ILE A 40 -2.92 1.83 4.67
CA ILE A 40 -3.02 0.78 5.70
C ILE A 40 -2.83 1.34 7.12
N ASP A 41 -2.37 2.58 7.26
CA ASP A 41 -2.15 3.22 8.56
C ASP A 41 -2.12 4.74 8.39
N SER A 42 -2.81 5.46 9.27
CA SER A 42 -2.78 6.93 9.34
C SER A 42 -3.34 7.43 10.67
N PRO A 43 -2.96 8.64 11.11
CA PRO A 43 -3.48 9.20 12.36
C PRO A 43 -4.90 9.77 12.24
N ASN A 44 -5.38 10.07 11.03
CA ASN A 44 -6.56 10.93 10.84
C ASN A 44 -7.40 10.61 9.59
N LEU A 45 -7.01 9.65 8.76
CA LEU A 45 -7.75 9.25 7.56
C LEU A 45 -8.24 7.79 7.70
N PRO A 46 -9.42 7.47 7.15
CA PRO A 46 -9.85 6.08 7.06
C PRO A 46 -8.94 5.30 6.10
N GLU A 47 -8.83 3.99 6.31
CA GLU A 47 -8.23 3.09 5.32
C GLU A 47 -8.98 3.22 3.99
N GLY A 48 -8.24 3.22 2.87
CA GLY A 48 -8.81 3.44 1.55
C GLY A 48 -7.86 3.08 0.42
N ASP A 49 -8.44 2.81 -0.74
CA ASP A 49 -7.72 2.45 -1.97
C ASP A 49 -7.76 3.60 -2.98
N ALA A 50 -6.60 3.93 -3.54
CA ALA A 50 -6.47 4.81 -4.70
C ALA A 50 -5.87 4.02 -5.87
N VAL A 51 -6.44 4.18 -7.07
CA VAL A 51 -5.88 3.59 -8.28
C VAL A 51 -4.99 4.64 -8.93
N ILE A 52 -3.75 4.26 -9.24
CA ILE A 52 -2.80 5.12 -9.96
C ILE A 52 -2.27 4.38 -11.18
N SER A 53 -1.94 5.11 -12.23
CA SER A 53 -1.37 4.60 -13.47
C SER A 53 0.11 4.95 -13.55
N VAL A 54 0.97 3.96 -13.85
CA VAL A 54 2.40 4.19 -14.10
C VAL A 54 2.62 4.19 -15.61
N VAL A 55 3.01 5.35 -16.13
CA VAL A 55 3.31 5.62 -17.54
C VAL A 55 4.79 6.03 -17.69
N GLU A 56 5.28 6.21 -18.91
CA GLU A 56 6.68 6.57 -19.18
C GLU A 56 7.09 7.89 -18.48
N ASP A 57 6.20 8.88 -18.46
CA ASP A 57 6.40 10.17 -17.78
C ASP A 57 6.19 10.12 -16.25
N GLY A 58 5.91 8.95 -15.67
CA GLY A 58 5.74 8.77 -14.22
C GLY A 58 4.33 8.37 -13.79
N ILE A 59 3.84 8.95 -12.69
CA ILE A 59 2.55 8.57 -12.06
C ILE A 59 1.42 9.51 -12.54
N ARG A 60 0.31 8.91 -12.97
CA ARG A 60 -0.95 9.56 -13.34
C ARG A 60 -2.12 8.88 -12.62
N ASP A 61 -3.30 9.47 -12.66
CA ASP A 61 -4.56 8.82 -12.23
C ASP A 61 -5.09 7.94 -13.36
#